data_AF-A0AA92UYN1-F1
#
_entry.id   AF-A0AA92UYN1-F1
#
_cell.length_a   1.000
_cell.length_b   1.000
_cell.length_c   1.000
_cell.angle_alpha   90.00
_cell.angle_beta   90.00
_cell.angle_gamma   90.00
#
_symmetry.space_group_name_H-M   'P 1'
#
loop_
_entity.id
_entity.type
_entity.pdbx_description
1 polymer ?
#
loop_
_entity_poly.entity_id
_entity_poly.type
_entity_poly.pdbx_seq_one_letter_code
_entity_poly.pdbx_strand_id
1 'polypeptide(L)'
;MDHQFTRQMQEWLNSKHESDAEIIKGADMLFRLNRNRFYHVRATRQPQAYRTNIEYELNKFLKIRLDNMTIEEVRKMNDIVIPEAQAIIAEGEAENNEENQGKSEKNGDSIEENASTDDTELPSSDSDGVAVIRKGKRKDHDFLPKEVADLWDINAKRYKEIKSTFETLKAMEDKEPCDRYEHLKILSDLDKKYRADMLTYDSYQVTRADRDRVAKARLAENASQG
;
A
#
# COMPACT_ATOMS: atom_id res chain seq x y z
N MET A 1 10.68 16.64 16.64
CA MET A 1 9.74 17.59 15.99
C MET A 1 9.40 18.71 16.97
N ASP A 2 9.11 19.93 16.50
CA ASP A 2 8.59 21.03 17.33
C ASP A 2 7.04 21.02 17.34
N HIS A 3 6.44 20.59 18.45
CA HIS A 3 4.98 20.51 18.60
C HIS A 3 4.31 21.86 18.83
N GLN A 4 5.01 22.83 19.42
CA GLN A 4 4.46 24.18 19.61
C GLN A 4 4.27 24.86 18.26
N PHE A 5 5.26 24.71 17.37
CA PHE A 5 5.16 25.21 15.99
C PHE A 5 4.01 24.56 15.21
N THR A 6 3.79 23.25 15.38
CA THR A 6 2.65 22.56 14.75
C THR A 6 1.32 23.15 15.20
N ARG A 7 1.16 23.46 16.50
CA ARG A 7 -0.05 24.13 17.01
C ARG A 7 -0.23 25.52 16.42
N GLN A 8 0.83 26.33 16.35
CA GLN A 8 0.77 27.66 15.74
C GLN A 8 0.35 27.61 14.27
N MET A 9 0.88 26.65 13.49
CA MET A 9 0.45 26.45 12.11
C MET A 9 -1.03 26.09 12.01
N GLN A 10 -1.51 25.20 12.90
CA GLN A 10 -2.90 24.78 12.93
C GLN A 10 -3.84 25.92 13.33
N GLU A 11 -3.49 26.70 14.35
CA GLU A 11 -4.22 27.89 14.77
C GLU A 11 -4.29 28.93 13.64
N TRP A 12 -3.17 29.14 12.94
CA TRP A 12 -3.13 30.00 11.78
C TRP A 12 -4.09 29.46 10.70
N LEU A 13 -3.98 28.21 10.28
CA LEU A 13 -4.86 27.63 9.24
C LEU A 13 -6.36 27.64 9.61
N ASN A 14 -6.70 27.62 10.89
CA ASN A 14 -8.09 27.68 11.37
C ASN A 14 -8.65 29.12 11.45
N SER A 15 -7.81 30.14 11.28
CA SER A 15 -8.19 31.55 11.38
C SER A 15 -8.38 32.18 10.00
N LYS A 16 -9.20 33.23 9.91
CA LYS A 16 -9.28 34.07 8.70
C LYS A 16 -8.20 35.14 8.76
N HIS A 17 -7.34 35.22 7.73
CA HIS A 17 -6.26 36.21 7.65
C HIS A 17 -6.57 37.27 6.62
N GLU A 18 -7.12 38.40 7.06
CA GLU A 18 -7.51 39.49 6.16
C GLU A 18 -6.40 40.52 5.99
N SER A 19 -5.49 40.63 6.98
CA SER A 19 -4.41 41.60 6.94
C SER A 19 -3.09 41.05 6.38
N ASP A 20 -2.32 41.92 5.74
CA ASP A 20 -0.98 41.60 5.23
C ASP A 20 -0.05 41.07 6.32
N ALA A 21 -0.12 41.64 7.52
CA ALA A 21 0.71 41.23 8.65
C ALA A 21 0.43 39.78 9.10
N GLU A 22 -0.83 39.34 9.05
CA GLU A 22 -1.21 37.96 9.38
C GLU A 22 -0.76 36.98 8.30
N ILE A 23 -0.89 37.37 7.03
CA ILE A 23 -0.45 36.54 5.90
C ILE A 23 1.08 36.38 5.90
N ILE A 24 1.81 37.43 6.24
CA ILE A 24 3.27 37.39 6.41
C ILE A 24 3.67 36.37 7.48
N LYS A 25 2.94 36.26 8.61
CA LYS A 25 3.21 35.21 9.60
C LYS A 25 3.09 33.81 9.00
N GLY A 26 2.08 33.58 8.16
CA GLY A 26 1.96 32.31 7.42
C GLY A 26 3.14 32.07 6.47
N ALA A 27 3.61 33.11 5.77
CA ALA A 27 4.81 33.02 4.94
C ALA A 27 6.07 32.70 5.77
N ASP A 28 6.22 33.28 6.97
CA ASP A 28 7.32 32.99 7.89
C ASP A 28 7.28 31.53 8.37
N MET A 29 6.10 31.01 8.70
CA MET A 29 5.91 29.60 9.05
C MET A 29 6.32 28.69 7.88
N LEU A 30 5.88 29.00 6.66
CA LEU A 30 6.22 28.21 5.47
C LEU A 30 7.73 28.26 5.17
N PHE A 31 8.35 29.44 5.30
CA PHE A 31 9.80 29.59 5.14
C PHE A 31 10.59 28.77 6.16
N ARG A 32 10.08 28.63 7.40
CA ARG A 32 10.69 27.79 8.42
C ARG A 32 10.71 26.30 8.04
N LEU A 33 9.74 25.85 7.24
CA LEU A 33 9.61 24.47 6.77
C LEU A 33 10.46 24.17 5.55
N ASN A 34 10.36 24.98 4.49
CA ASN A 34 10.96 24.68 3.19
C ASN A 34 12.23 25.48 2.87
N ARG A 35 12.57 26.48 3.68
CA ARG A 35 13.72 27.40 3.50
C ARG A 35 13.73 28.11 2.14
N ASN A 36 12.58 28.22 1.47
CA ASN A 36 12.46 28.88 0.17
C ASN A 36 12.46 30.40 0.33
N ARG A 37 13.66 30.98 0.29
CA ARG A 37 13.87 32.42 0.49
C ARG A 37 13.19 33.28 -0.60
N PHE A 38 13.22 32.83 -1.84
CA PHE A 38 12.63 33.57 -2.95
C PHE A 38 11.10 33.67 -2.82
N TYR A 39 10.46 32.55 -2.51
CA TYR A 39 9.03 32.52 -2.24
C TYR A 39 8.66 33.44 -1.08
N HIS A 40 9.41 33.35 0.03
CA HIS A 40 9.20 34.19 1.21
C HIS A 40 9.30 35.69 0.91
N VAL A 41 10.34 36.12 0.21
CA VAL A 41 10.52 37.53 -0.19
C VAL A 41 9.37 38.02 -1.08
N ARG A 42 8.84 37.16 -1.96
CA ARG A 42 7.72 37.54 -2.82
C ARG A 42 6.40 37.60 -2.05
N ALA A 43 6.13 36.59 -1.23
CA ALA A 43 4.96 36.53 -0.36
C ALA A 43 4.91 37.70 0.64
N THR A 44 6.05 38.16 1.14
CA THR A 44 6.10 39.33 2.05
C THR A 44 5.85 40.66 1.35
N ARG A 45 6.15 40.77 0.04
CA ARG A 45 5.90 41.99 -0.76
C ARG A 45 4.48 42.07 -1.30
N GLN A 46 3.83 40.92 -1.50
CA GLN A 46 2.47 40.83 -2.06
C GLN A 46 1.62 39.81 -1.27
N PRO A 47 1.37 40.00 0.03
CA PRO A 47 0.82 38.96 0.90
C PRO A 47 -0.53 38.43 0.43
N GLN A 48 -1.45 39.32 0.06
CA GLN A 48 -2.79 38.94 -0.40
C GLN A 48 -2.78 38.00 -1.61
N ALA A 49 -1.87 38.22 -2.57
CA ALA A 49 -1.76 37.39 -3.77
C ALA A 49 -1.25 35.97 -3.46
N TYR A 50 -0.59 35.78 -2.31
CA TYR A 50 0.02 34.53 -1.90
C TYR A 50 -0.77 33.76 -0.85
N ARG A 51 -1.81 34.37 -0.26
CA ARG A 51 -2.56 33.81 0.86
C ARG A 51 -3.03 32.37 0.60
N THR A 52 -3.75 32.13 -0.49
CA THR A 52 -4.28 30.80 -0.82
C THR A 52 -3.17 29.76 -1.01
N ASN A 53 -2.04 30.15 -1.61
CA ASN A 53 -0.93 29.23 -1.78
C ASN A 53 -0.21 28.93 -0.45
N ILE A 54 -0.09 29.92 0.44
CA ILE A 54 0.44 29.71 1.79
C ILE A 54 -0.48 28.77 2.57
N GLU A 55 -1.80 28.96 2.52
CA GLU A 55 -2.78 28.06 3.15
C GLU A 55 -2.63 26.63 2.63
N TYR A 56 -2.56 26.45 1.31
CA TYR A 56 -2.35 25.14 0.69
C TYR A 56 -1.05 24.46 1.15
N GLU A 57 0.07 25.17 1.05
CA GLU A 57 1.39 24.64 1.42
C GLU A 57 1.49 24.33 2.92
N LEU A 58 1.00 25.21 3.79
CA LEU A 58 1.00 24.97 5.24
C LEU A 58 0.09 23.79 5.60
N ASN A 59 -1.06 23.63 4.93
CA ASN A 59 -1.95 22.49 5.17
C ASN A 59 -1.25 21.17 4.81
N LYS A 60 -0.56 21.11 3.66
CA LYS A 60 0.28 19.97 3.26
C LYS A 60 1.29 19.60 4.33
N PHE A 61 2.08 20.56 4.83
CA PHE A 61 3.06 20.29 5.89
C PHE A 61 2.39 19.97 7.23
N LEU A 62 1.23 20.54 7.55
CA LEU A 62 0.51 20.26 8.78
C LEU A 62 0.11 18.78 8.85
N LYS A 63 -0.40 18.20 7.75
CA LYS A 63 -0.78 16.77 7.71
C LYS A 63 0.38 15.85 8.08
N ILE A 64 1.55 16.07 7.47
CA ILE A 64 2.79 15.34 7.78
C ILE A 64 3.14 15.47 9.27
N ARG A 65 3.06 16.69 9.81
CA ARG A 65 3.41 16.96 11.21
C ARG A 65 2.42 16.39 12.22
N LEU A 66 1.13 16.33 11.89
CA LEU A 66 0.10 15.71 12.74
C LEU A 66 0.30 14.20 12.86
N ASP A 67 0.86 13.57 11.83
CA ASP A 67 1.32 12.18 11.87
C ASP A 67 2.67 12.00 12.58
N ASN A 68 3.17 13.04 13.26
CA ASN A 68 4.49 13.06 13.92
C ASN A 68 5.68 12.78 12.98
N MET A 69 5.56 13.09 11.68
CA MET A 69 6.66 12.96 10.73
C MET A 69 7.33 14.30 10.35
N THR A 70 8.61 14.24 9.99
CA THR A 70 9.35 15.34 9.35
C THR A 70 9.43 15.15 7.83
N ILE A 71 9.79 16.21 7.10
CA ILE A 71 9.97 16.16 5.64
C ILE A 71 11.10 15.18 5.28
N GLU A 72 12.17 15.15 6.07
CA GLU A 72 13.27 14.20 5.90
C GLU A 72 12.80 12.74 6.09
N GLU A 73 11.89 12.50 7.03
CA GLU A 73 11.29 11.17 7.21
C GLU A 73 10.37 10.80 6.04
N VAL A 74 9.63 11.76 5.47
CA VAL A 74 8.83 11.53 4.25
C VAL A 74 9.73 11.23 3.04
N ARG A 75 10.88 11.89 2.91
CA ARG A 75 11.87 11.55 1.86
C ARG A 75 12.36 10.12 2.02
N LYS A 76 12.73 9.71 3.23
CA LYS A 76 13.12 8.32 3.51
C LYS A 76 11.98 7.34 3.20
N MET A 77 10.74 7.69 3.55
CA MET A 77 9.57 6.88 3.23
C MET A 77 9.43 6.71 1.71
N ASN A 78 9.60 7.77 0.93
CA ASN A 78 9.61 7.67 -0.54
C ASN A 78 10.67 6.69 -1.05
N ASP A 79 11.89 6.79 -0.52
CA ASP A 79 13.03 5.98 -0.98
C ASP A 79 12.90 4.49 -0.60
N ILE A 80 12.10 4.17 0.42
CA ILE A 80 11.88 2.80 0.91
C ILE A 80 10.63 2.18 0.28
N VAL A 81 9.49 2.88 0.34
CA VAL A 81 8.17 2.33 0.01
C VAL A 81 8.04 2.06 -1.49
N ILE A 82 8.65 2.90 -2.34
CA ILE A 82 8.57 2.72 -3.80
C ILE A 82 9.25 1.41 -4.24
N PRO A 83 10.51 1.11 -3.85
CA PRO A 83 11.12 -0.19 -4.15
C PRO A 83 10.39 -1.40 -3.54
N GLU A 84 9.90 -1.29 -2.30
CA GLU A 84 9.18 -2.39 -1.63
C GLU A 84 7.92 -2.79 -2.39
N ALA A 85 7.11 -1.80 -2.81
CA ALA A 85 5.92 -2.04 -3.60
C ALA A 85 6.26 -2.55 -5.01
N GLN A 86 7.36 -2.04 -5.61
CA GLN A 86 7.83 -2.54 -6.91
C GLN A 86 8.20 -4.01 -6.84
N ALA A 87 8.78 -4.49 -5.73
CA ALA A 87 9.07 -5.92 -5.54
C ALA A 87 7.79 -6.77 -5.56
N ILE A 88 6.73 -6.34 -4.85
CA ILE A 88 5.43 -7.03 -4.90
C ILE A 88 4.90 -7.10 -6.34
N ILE A 89 4.98 -5.99 -7.08
CA ILE A 89 4.46 -5.92 -8.45
C ILE A 89 5.29 -6.76 -9.44
N ALA A 90 6.62 -6.81 -9.27
CA ALA A 90 7.52 -7.58 -10.12
C ALA A 90 7.32 -9.09 -9.95
N GLU A 91 6.98 -9.55 -8.75
CA GLU A 91 6.65 -10.96 -8.47
C GLU A 91 5.31 -11.39 -9.10
N GLY A 92 4.39 -10.43 -9.31
CA GLY A 92 3.16 -10.61 -10.09
C GLY A 92 1.91 -10.87 -9.24
N GLU A 93 0.74 -10.82 -9.90
CA GLU A 93 -0.56 -11.06 -9.27
C GLU A 93 -0.73 -12.54 -8.90
N ALA A 94 -1.18 -12.79 -7.66
CA ALA A 94 -1.71 -14.09 -7.27
C ALA A 94 -2.95 -14.41 -8.12
N GLU A 95 -2.87 -15.43 -8.97
CA GLU A 95 -3.98 -15.83 -9.83
C GLU A 95 -5.18 -16.32 -8.97
N ASN A 96 -6.30 -15.61 -9.05
CA ASN A 96 -7.58 -16.05 -8.52
C ASN A 96 -8.29 -16.90 -9.58
N ASN A 97 -8.30 -18.21 -9.39
CA ASN A 97 -9.05 -19.15 -10.24
C ASN A 97 -10.56 -19.12 -9.95
N GLU A 98 -11.21 -17.96 -10.05
CA GLU A 98 -12.69 -17.88 -9.95
C GLU A 98 -13.39 -17.24 -11.15
N GLU A 99 -12.68 -16.79 -12.19
CA GLU A 99 -13.32 -16.37 -13.44
C GLU A 99 -12.60 -16.91 -14.68
N ASN A 100 -12.92 -18.16 -15.05
CA ASN A 100 -12.86 -18.54 -16.46
C ASN A 100 -13.91 -19.61 -16.79
N GLN A 101 -15.19 -19.25 -16.68
CA GLN A 101 -16.23 -19.87 -17.50
C GLN A 101 -16.59 -18.90 -18.62
N GLY A 102 -16.11 -19.21 -19.83
CA GLY A 102 -16.73 -18.77 -21.07
C GLY A 102 -15.89 -17.87 -21.97
N LYS A 103 -15.02 -18.47 -22.79
CA LYS A 103 -15.32 -18.65 -24.22
C LYS A 103 -14.30 -19.57 -24.87
N SER A 104 -14.80 -20.71 -25.31
CA SER A 104 -14.15 -21.59 -26.26
C SER A 104 -14.20 -20.92 -27.63
N GLU A 105 -13.05 -20.55 -28.18
CA GLU A 105 -12.88 -20.42 -29.63
C GLU A 105 -11.71 -21.31 -30.04
N LYS A 106 -12.08 -22.40 -30.72
CA LYS A 106 -11.20 -23.34 -31.39
C LYS A 106 -10.40 -22.63 -32.47
N ASN A 107 -9.11 -22.94 -32.53
CA ASN A 107 -8.32 -23.22 -33.75
C ASN A 107 -7.13 -24.03 -33.19
N GLY A 108 -7.09 -25.37 -33.33
CA GLY A 108 -6.48 -26.05 -34.48
C GLY A 108 -5.01 -25.62 -34.60
N ASP A 109 -3.96 -26.43 -34.49
CA ASP A 109 -3.75 -27.88 -34.46
C ASP A 109 -2.23 -28.02 -34.23
N SER A 110 -1.78 -29.01 -33.45
CA SER A 110 -0.48 -29.70 -33.54
C SER A 110 -0.08 -30.28 -32.18
N ILE A 111 -0.22 -31.59 -32.12
CA ILE A 111 0.29 -32.49 -31.10
C ILE A 111 1.81 -32.57 -31.23
N GLU A 112 2.55 -32.27 -30.16
CA GLU A 112 3.75 -33.04 -29.82
C GLU A 112 3.82 -33.22 -28.30
N GLU A 113 3.75 -34.49 -27.91
CA GLU A 113 4.03 -34.98 -26.56
C GLU A 113 5.48 -34.68 -26.20
N ASN A 114 5.70 -33.99 -25.09
CA ASN A 114 6.95 -34.15 -24.35
C ASN A 114 6.65 -34.17 -22.86
N ALA A 115 6.77 -35.37 -22.30
CA ALA A 115 6.86 -35.61 -20.89
C ALA A 115 8.07 -34.84 -20.35
N SER A 116 7.84 -33.83 -19.51
CA SER A 116 8.89 -33.25 -18.68
C SER A 116 8.44 -33.38 -17.23
N THR A 117 9.02 -34.38 -16.58
CA THR A 117 9.30 -34.39 -15.15
C THR A 117 9.89 -33.03 -14.77
N ASP A 118 9.15 -32.23 -14.00
CA ASP A 118 9.76 -31.15 -13.24
C ASP A 118 9.54 -31.47 -11.76
N ASP A 119 10.41 -32.37 -11.29
CA ASP A 119 10.88 -32.38 -9.91
C ASP A 119 11.62 -31.05 -9.69
N THR A 120 10.88 -29.96 -9.48
CA THR A 120 11.48 -28.76 -8.91
C THR A 120 11.70 -29.05 -7.42
N GLU A 121 12.89 -29.55 -7.13
CA GLU A 121 13.46 -29.70 -5.79
C GLU A 121 13.08 -28.49 -4.93
N LEU A 122 12.47 -28.77 -3.79
CA LEU A 122 12.26 -27.83 -2.71
C LEU A 122 13.61 -27.17 -2.37
N PRO A 123 13.76 -25.84 -2.49
CA PRO A 123 14.79 -25.19 -1.70
C PRO A 123 14.35 -25.26 -0.24
N SER A 124 14.92 -26.22 0.50
CA SER A 124 15.13 -26.02 1.93
C SER A 124 16.04 -24.81 2.07
N SER A 125 15.54 -23.73 2.64
CA SER A 125 16.41 -22.63 3.05
C SER A 125 15.76 -21.80 4.13
N ASP A 126 16.37 -21.93 5.30
CA ASP A 126 16.32 -21.02 6.42
C ASP A 126 16.70 -19.59 5.97
N SER A 127 15.72 -18.80 5.53
CA SER A 127 15.91 -17.37 5.32
C SER A 127 14.71 -16.58 5.87
N ASP A 128 14.90 -16.07 7.09
CA ASP A 128 14.28 -14.88 7.67
C ASP A 128 12.87 -14.50 7.18
N GLY A 129 11.88 -15.37 7.40
CA GLY A 129 10.46 -14.95 7.48
C GLY A 129 9.89 -14.13 6.32
N VAL A 130 10.52 -14.13 5.14
CA VAL A 130 10.04 -13.38 3.98
C VAL A 130 8.93 -14.20 3.32
N ALA A 131 7.72 -13.66 3.29
CA ALA A 131 6.61 -14.27 2.58
C ALA A 131 6.97 -14.43 1.09
N VAL A 132 7.02 -15.67 0.61
CA VAL A 132 7.24 -16.00 -0.81
C VAL A 132 5.87 -16.04 -1.48
N ILE A 133 5.59 -15.08 -2.37
CA ILE A 133 4.29 -14.98 -3.05
C ILE A 133 4.17 -16.14 -4.07
N ARG A 134 3.32 -17.14 -3.77
CA ARG A 134 3.08 -18.30 -4.66
C ARG A 134 2.00 -17.99 -5.69
N LYS A 135 2.17 -18.49 -6.92
CA LYS A 135 1.11 -18.48 -7.94
C LYS A 135 0.02 -19.49 -7.54
N GLY A 136 -1.17 -18.99 -7.24
CA GLY A 136 -2.35 -19.79 -6.89
C GLY A 136 -2.43 -20.21 -5.41
N LYS A 137 -3.61 -20.68 -5.01
CA LYS A 137 -3.91 -21.15 -3.64
C LYS A 137 -3.01 -22.33 -3.24
N ARG A 138 -2.69 -22.45 -1.94
CA ARG A 138 -1.88 -23.57 -1.41
C ARG A 138 -2.61 -24.91 -1.53
N LYS A 139 -1.86 -26.02 -1.64
CA LYS A 139 -2.41 -27.37 -1.86
C LYS A 139 -3.44 -27.82 -0.81
N ASP A 140 -3.32 -27.32 0.41
CA ASP A 140 -4.18 -27.60 1.55
C ASP A 140 -5.11 -26.42 1.91
N HIS A 141 -5.34 -25.49 0.97
CA HIS A 141 -6.18 -24.30 1.18
C HIS A 141 -7.58 -24.64 1.70
N ASP A 142 -8.22 -25.66 1.14
CA ASP A 142 -9.57 -26.09 1.52
C ASP A 142 -9.68 -26.58 2.97
N PHE A 143 -8.55 -26.87 3.63
CA PHE A 143 -8.49 -27.28 5.02
C PHE A 143 -8.22 -26.13 5.98
N LEU A 144 -7.88 -24.93 5.49
CA LEU A 144 -7.60 -23.79 6.35
C LEU A 144 -8.86 -23.37 7.15
N PRO A 145 -8.70 -22.80 8.35
CA PRO A 145 -9.74 -22.00 8.97
C PRO A 145 -10.19 -20.91 8.02
N LYS A 146 -11.48 -20.56 8.08
CA LYS A 146 -12.07 -19.57 7.18
C LYS A 146 -11.31 -18.24 7.24
N GLU A 147 -10.94 -17.82 8.44
CA GLU A 147 -10.24 -16.57 8.71
C GLU A 147 -8.85 -16.52 8.06
N VAL A 148 -8.20 -17.68 7.90
CA VAL A 148 -6.90 -17.79 7.23
C VAL A 148 -7.08 -17.94 5.72
N ALA A 149 -8.06 -18.73 5.26
CA ALA A 149 -8.38 -18.89 3.84
C ALA A 149 -8.77 -17.55 3.19
N ASP A 150 -9.61 -16.77 3.87
CA ASP A 150 -10.11 -15.46 3.41
C ASP A 150 -8.95 -14.46 3.16
N LEU A 151 -7.81 -14.61 3.83
CA LEU A 151 -6.64 -13.73 3.64
C LEU A 151 -6.14 -13.75 2.19
N TRP A 152 -6.29 -14.87 1.48
CA TRP A 152 -5.94 -14.99 0.07
C TRP A 152 -6.73 -13.99 -0.79
N ASP A 153 -8.05 -14.02 -0.70
CA ASP A 153 -8.93 -13.18 -1.51
C ASP A 153 -8.86 -11.70 -1.08
N ILE A 154 -8.66 -11.45 0.22
CA ILE A 154 -8.40 -10.11 0.76
C ILE A 154 -7.10 -9.55 0.17
N ASN A 155 -6.03 -10.33 0.15
CA ASN A 155 -4.74 -9.90 -0.38
C ASN A 155 -4.74 -9.73 -1.89
N ALA A 156 -5.52 -10.51 -2.63
CA ALA A 156 -5.69 -10.29 -4.07
C ALA A 156 -6.31 -8.92 -4.36
N LYS A 157 -7.30 -8.48 -3.57
CA LYS A 157 -7.84 -7.11 -3.67
C LYS A 157 -6.80 -6.07 -3.27
N ARG A 158 -6.08 -6.32 -2.17
CA ARG A 158 -5.04 -5.42 -1.67
C ARG A 158 -3.90 -5.21 -2.67
N TYR A 159 -3.49 -6.26 -3.37
CA TYR A 159 -2.50 -6.17 -4.44
C TYR A 159 -2.94 -5.16 -5.52
N LYS A 160 -4.22 -5.21 -5.94
CA LYS A 160 -4.75 -4.26 -6.94
C LYS A 160 -4.67 -2.81 -6.44
N GLU A 161 -4.94 -2.59 -5.15
CA GLU A 161 -4.79 -1.28 -4.51
C GLU A 161 -3.31 -0.83 -4.43
N ILE A 162 -2.38 -1.73 -4.09
CA ILE A 162 -0.93 -1.48 -4.10
C ILE A 162 -0.51 -1.02 -5.49
N LYS A 163 -0.86 -1.79 -6.53
CA LYS A 163 -0.52 -1.50 -7.92
C LYS A 163 -1.10 -0.16 -8.39
N SER A 164 -2.37 0.12 -8.10
CA SER A 164 -3.01 1.39 -8.44
C SER A 164 -2.34 2.60 -7.76
N THR A 165 -2.04 2.46 -6.47
CA THR A 165 -1.37 3.52 -5.69
C THR A 165 0.07 3.73 -6.16
N PHE A 166 0.78 2.66 -6.50
CA PHE A 166 2.13 2.72 -7.06
C PHE A 166 2.16 3.44 -8.41
N GLU A 167 1.24 3.13 -9.33
CA GLU A 167 1.18 3.84 -10.62
C GLU A 167 0.82 5.32 -10.45
N THR A 168 -0.02 5.67 -9.47
CA THR A 168 -0.29 7.06 -9.08
C THR A 168 1.00 7.76 -8.64
N LEU A 169 1.78 7.11 -7.76
CA LEU A 169 3.05 7.64 -7.27
C LEU A 169 4.10 7.79 -8.37
N LYS A 170 4.08 6.92 -9.38
CA LYS A 170 4.96 7.00 -10.55
C LYS A 170 4.56 8.14 -11.48
N ALA A 171 3.26 8.38 -11.66
CA ALA A 171 2.78 9.57 -12.37
C ALA A 171 3.11 10.90 -11.66
N MET A 172 3.50 10.85 -10.39
CA MET A 172 3.94 11.99 -9.57
C MET A 172 5.47 12.03 -9.38
N GLU A 173 6.27 11.37 -10.21
CA GLU A 173 7.73 11.29 -10.04
C GLU A 173 8.44 12.65 -10.07
N ASP A 174 7.84 13.64 -10.74
CA ASP A 174 8.33 15.01 -10.83
C ASP A 174 8.00 15.86 -9.58
N LYS A 175 7.20 15.33 -8.65
CA LYS A 175 6.77 16.03 -7.44
C LYS A 175 7.70 15.76 -6.26
N GLU A 176 7.77 16.75 -5.37
CA GLU A 176 8.50 16.58 -4.12
C GLU A 176 7.84 15.52 -3.22
N PRO A 177 8.60 14.79 -2.39
CA PRO A 177 8.04 13.76 -1.52
C PRO A 177 6.93 14.22 -0.58
N CYS A 178 6.93 15.50 -0.15
CA CYS A 178 5.84 16.04 0.65
C CYS A 178 4.51 16.16 -0.10
N ASP A 179 4.54 16.34 -1.43
CA ASP A 179 3.35 16.33 -2.28
C ASP A 179 2.84 14.90 -2.52
N ARG A 180 3.72 13.91 -2.39
CA ARG A 180 3.44 12.48 -2.57
C ARG A 180 3.01 11.79 -1.27
N TYR A 181 3.09 12.48 -0.13
CA TYR A 181 3.00 11.93 1.22
C TYR A 181 1.77 11.05 1.47
N GLU A 182 0.58 11.52 1.11
CA GLU A 182 -0.67 10.79 1.35
C GLU A 182 -0.65 9.42 0.65
N HIS A 183 -0.18 9.38 -0.60
CA HIS A 183 -0.07 8.14 -1.35
C HIS A 183 1.04 7.24 -0.84
N LEU A 184 2.17 7.80 -0.38
CA LEU A 184 3.26 7.04 0.24
C LEU A 184 2.78 6.34 1.53
N LYS A 185 1.98 7.03 2.35
CA LYS A 185 1.39 6.46 3.57
C LYS A 185 0.44 5.31 3.24
N ILE A 186 -0.48 5.53 2.29
CA ILE A 186 -1.41 4.50 1.82
C ILE A 186 -0.63 3.28 1.31
N LEU A 187 0.38 3.48 0.46
CA LEU A 187 1.17 2.39 -0.11
C LEU A 187 1.94 1.62 0.96
N SER A 188 2.59 2.29 1.91
CA SER A 188 3.26 1.66 3.06
C SER A 188 2.31 0.78 3.85
N ASP A 189 1.11 1.28 4.16
CA ASP A 189 0.14 0.56 4.97
C ASP A 189 -0.44 -0.66 4.24
N LEU A 190 -0.67 -0.53 2.93
CA LEU A 190 -1.10 -1.64 2.09
C LEU A 190 -0.02 -2.71 1.98
N ASP A 191 1.23 -2.34 1.74
CA ASP A 191 2.37 -3.26 1.64
C ASP A 191 2.55 -4.06 2.94
N LYS A 192 2.62 -3.38 4.09
CA LYS A 192 2.77 -4.02 5.40
C LYS A 192 1.65 -5.01 5.69
N LYS A 193 0.39 -4.63 5.43
CA LYS A 193 -0.76 -5.53 5.62
C LYS A 193 -0.72 -6.70 4.66
N TYR A 194 -0.36 -6.47 3.41
CA TYR A 194 -0.20 -7.52 2.42
C TYR A 194 0.80 -8.57 2.89
N ARG A 195 2.01 -8.14 3.27
CA ARG A 195 3.06 -9.05 3.74
C ARG A 195 2.68 -9.77 5.03
N ALA A 196 2.07 -9.09 5.99
CA ALA A 196 1.64 -9.71 7.24
C ALA A 196 0.55 -10.78 7.02
N ASP A 197 -0.43 -10.49 6.17
CA ASP A 197 -1.51 -11.42 5.86
C ASP A 197 -0.99 -12.61 5.03
N MET A 198 -0.09 -12.36 4.06
CA MET A 198 0.55 -13.44 3.28
C MET A 198 1.43 -14.32 4.16
N LEU A 199 2.20 -13.73 5.09
CA LEU A 199 2.97 -14.50 6.08
C LEU A 199 2.05 -15.39 6.91
N THR A 200 0.94 -14.84 7.42
CA THR A 200 -0.05 -15.60 8.20
C THR A 200 -0.64 -16.75 7.40
N TYR A 201 -1.01 -16.50 6.14
CA TYR A 201 -1.57 -17.50 5.24
C TYR A 201 -0.56 -18.61 4.90
N ASP A 202 0.68 -18.26 4.55
CA ASP A 202 1.71 -19.19 4.13
C ASP A 202 2.31 -19.99 5.29
N SER A 203 2.40 -19.39 6.48
CA SER A 203 2.97 -20.03 7.66
C SER A 203 1.98 -20.92 8.43
N TYR A 204 0.67 -20.83 8.14
CA TYR A 204 -0.33 -21.63 8.86
C TYR A 204 -0.11 -23.14 8.62
N GLN A 205 -0.14 -23.94 9.68
CA GLN A 205 -0.04 -25.40 9.58
C GLN A 205 -1.41 -26.03 9.79
N VAL A 206 -1.92 -26.70 8.75
CA VAL A 206 -3.21 -27.41 8.82
C VAL A 206 -3.14 -28.53 9.85
N THR A 207 -4.01 -28.43 10.84
CA THR A 207 -4.07 -29.39 11.95
C THR A 207 -4.95 -30.59 11.61
N ARG A 208 -4.92 -31.62 12.47
CA ARG A 208 -5.89 -32.72 12.39
C ARG A 208 -7.32 -32.24 12.60
N ALA A 209 -7.53 -31.32 13.55
CA ALA A 209 -8.85 -30.77 13.84
C ALA A 209 -9.43 -30.00 12.64
N ASP A 210 -8.59 -29.28 11.90
CA ASP A 210 -8.98 -28.62 10.64
C ASP A 210 -9.48 -29.61 9.59
N ARG A 211 -8.76 -30.72 9.40
CA ARG A 211 -9.16 -31.79 8.47
C ARG A 211 -10.46 -32.46 8.90
N ASP A 212 -10.59 -32.75 10.19
CA ASP A 212 -11.78 -33.36 10.76
C ASP A 212 -13.02 -32.44 10.61
N ARG A 213 -12.85 -31.12 10.77
CA ARG A 213 -13.89 -30.11 10.52
C ARG A 213 -14.41 -30.20 9.10
N VAL A 214 -13.52 -30.19 8.11
CA VAL A 214 -13.88 -30.26 6.69
C VAL A 214 -14.53 -31.59 6.34
N ALA A 215 -14.00 -32.70 6.84
CA ALA A 215 -14.61 -34.02 6.64
C ALA A 215 -16.04 -34.08 7.20
N LYS A 216 -16.26 -33.54 8.40
CA LYS A 216 -17.58 -33.48 9.02
C LYS A 216 -18.55 -32.59 8.24
N ALA A 217 -18.09 -31.45 7.73
CA ALA A 217 -18.91 -30.57 6.89
C ALA A 217 -19.38 -31.27 5.61
N ARG A 218 -18.46 -31.94 4.90
CA ARG A 218 -18.77 -32.69 3.67
C ARG A 218 -19.77 -33.84 3.90
N LEU A 219 -19.63 -34.55 5.03
CA LEU A 219 -20.60 -35.60 5.40
C LEU A 219 -21.99 -35.03 5.68
N ALA A 220 -22.07 -33.87 6.34
CA ALA A 220 -23.35 -33.21 6.62
C ALA A 220 -24.04 -32.70 5.35
N GLU A 221 -23.27 -32.13 4.40
CA GLU A 221 -23.80 -31.69 3.10
C GLU A 221 -24.39 -32.86 2.29
N ASN A 222 -23.67 -33.98 2.21
CA ASN A 222 -24.15 -35.18 1.51
C ASN A 222 -25.43 -35.75 2.14
N ALA A 223 -25.56 -35.68 3.46
CA ALA A 223 -26.75 -36.15 4.18
C ALA A 223 -27.98 -35.24 4.00
N SER A 224 -27.79 -33.97 3.62
CA SER A 224 -28.87 -33.02 3.38
C SER A 224 -29.40 -33.04 1.93
N GLN A 225 -28.68 -33.72 1.02
CA GLN A 225 -29.03 -33.81 -0.41
C GLN A 225 -29.73 -35.12 -0.80
N GLY A 226 -29.84 -36.08 0.13
CA GLY A 226 -30.56 -37.35 -0.04
C GLY A 226 -31.88 -37.36 0.71
#